data_AF-A0A8D4N115-F1
#
_entry.id   AF-A0A8D4N115-F1
#
_cell.length_a   1.000
_cell.length_b   1.000
_cell.length_c   1.000
_cell.angle_alpha   90.00
_cell.angle_beta   90.00
_cell.angle_gamma   90.00
#
_symmetry.space_group_name_H-M   'P 1'
#
loop_
_entity.id
_entity.type
_entity.pdbx_description
1 polymer ?
#
loop_
_entity_poly.entity_id
_entity_poly.type
_entity_poly.pdbx_seq_one_letter_code
_entity_poly.pdbx_strand_id
1 'polypeptide(L)'
;MFKMITSLSAIVLSLTAFAASAAQLPEHLMDKDNPGESYWCQGNDINSSVCSLTGISDDHKFALIQDWPGTACADNNFGVIDLVHETGINVPYDGGDCQGDVKASFVRRAKDNALYVKIVRGSKTLLMYKVKTGY
;
A
#
# COMPACT_ATOMS: atom_id res chain seq x y z
N MET A 1 -29.42 14.40 -60.68
CA MET A 1 -29.95 13.66 -59.51
C MET A 1 -28.77 13.22 -58.66
N PHE A 2 -28.38 13.99 -57.64
CA PHE A 2 -27.32 13.62 -56.71
C PHE A 2 -27.96 13.26 -55.37
N LYS A 3 -27.79 12.00 -54.95
CA LYS A 3 -28.35 11.44 -53.72
C LYS A 3 -27.53 11.89 -52.52
N MET A 4 -28.19 12.47 -51.52
CA MET A 4 -27.63 12.71 -50.19
C MET A 4 -27.34 11.37 -49.49
N ILE A 5 -26.15 11.25 -48.90
CA ILE A 5 -25.85 10.22 -47.90
C ILE A 5 -25.54 10.97 -46.60
N THR A 6 -26.53 11.04 -45.72
CA THR A 6 -26.39 11.51 -44.34
C THR A 6 -25.73 10.40 -43.52
N SER A 7 -24.43 10.52 -43.25
CA SER A 7 -23.73 9.65 -42.30
C SER A 7 -23.95 10.16 -40.87
N LEU A 8 -24.81 9.51 -40.10
CA LEU A 8 -24.83 9.65 -38.65
C LEU A 8 -23.59 8.96 -38.07
N SER A 9 -22.55 9.72 -37.77
CA SER A 9 -21.45 9.25 -36.94
C SER A 9 -21.88 9.30 -35.47
N ALA A 10 -22.45 8.21 -34.98
CA ALA A 10 -22.63 7.99 -33.55
C ALA A 10 -21.25 7.72 -32.93
N ILE A 11 -20.61 8.77 -32.43
CA ILE A 11 -19.43 8.64 -31.58
C ILE A 11 -19.93 8.08 -30.24
N VAL A 12 -19.82 6.76 -30.08
CA VAL A 12 -19.97 6.13 -28.76
C VAL A 12 -18.70 6.46 -27.99
N LEU A 13 -18.76 7.51 -27.15
CA LEU A 13 -17.74 7.75 -26.13
C LEU A 13 -17.83 6.58 -25.14
N SER A 14 -17.02 5.55 -25.35
CA SER A 14 -16.80 4.48 -24.39
C SER A 14 -16.08 5.08 -23.18
N LEU A 15 -16.85 5.53 -22.18
CA LEU A 15 -16.32 5.75 -20.84
C LEU A 15 -15.94 4.38 -20.30
N THR A 16 -14.70 3.95 -20.48
CA THR A 16 -14.12 2.91 -19.64
C THR A 16 -13.95 3.49 -18.25
N ALA A 17 -14.98 3.36 -17.43
CA ALA A 17 -14.84 3.51 -16.00
C ALA A 17 -13.87 2.41 -15.56
N PHE A 18 -12.62 2.78 -15.31
CA PHE A 18 -11.71 1.96 -14.54
C PHE A 18 -12.34 1.85 -13.15
N ALA A 19 -13.10 0.77 -12.93
CA ALA A 19 -13.37 0.34 -11.57
C ALA A 19 -11.99 0.21 -10.93
N ALA A 20 -11.71 1.04 -9.94
CA ALA A 20 -10.56 0.85 -9.08
C ALA A 20 -10.78 -0.51 -8.42
N SER A 21 -10.26 -1.58 -9.04
CA SER A 21 -10.06 -2.83 -8.34
C SER A 21 -9.27 -2.45 -7.10
N ALA A 22 -9.89 -2.57 -5.93
CA ALA A 22 -9.10 -2.69 -4.71
C ALA A 22 -8.05 -3.74 -5.05
N ALA A 23 -6.78 -3.35 -5.10
CA ALA A 23 -5.71 -4.27 -5.45
C ALA A 23 -5.90 -5.49 -4.55
N GLN A 24 -6.28 -6.62 -5.14
CA GLN A 24 -6.60 -7.81 -4.37
C GLN A 24 -5.25 -8.27 -3.82
N LEU A 25 -5.06 -8.09 -2.52
CA LEU A 25 -3.82 -8.50 -1.86
C LEU A 25 -3.70 -10.02 -1.96
N PRO A 26 -2.49 -10.55 -2.22
CA PRO A 26 -2.27 -11.98 -2.22
C PRO A 26 -2.77 -12.61 -0.92
N GLU A 27 -3.52 -13.71 -1.03
CA GLU A 27 -4.09 -14.40 0.14
C GLU A 27 -2.98 -14.96 1.03
N HIS A 28 -1.85 -15.36 0.43
CA HIS A 28 -0.68 -15.88 1.11
C HIS A 28 0.57 -15.06 0.76
N LEU A 29 1.11 -14.39 1.76
CA LEU A 29 2.31 -13.56 1.72
C LEU A 29 3.39 -14.18 2.59
N MET A 30 4.60 -14.29 2.05
CA MET A 30 5.76 -14.77 2.80
C MET A 30 6.48 -13.59 3.46
N ASP A 31 7.06 -13.81 4.64
CA ASP A 31 7.95 -12.81 5.24
C ASP A 31 9.26 -12.75 4.44
N LYS A 32 9.62 -11.55 3.97
CA LYS A 32 10.84 -11.33 3.19
C LYS A 32 12.11 -11.62 4.00
N ASP A 33 12.10 -11.31 5.29
CA ASP A 33 13.25 -11.48 6.17
C ASP A 33 13.31 -12.90 6.76
N ASN A 34 12.19 -13.64 6.78
CA ASN A 34 12.12 -15.06 7.19
C ASN A 34 11.48 -15.95 6.10
N PRO A 35 12.22 -16.31 5.04
CA PRO A 35 11.69 -17.12 3.95
C PRO A 35 11.12 -18.46 4.43
N GLY A 36 9.88 -18.76 4.04
CA GLY A 36 9.16 -19.97 4.46
C GLY A 36 8.21 -19.74 5.64
N GLU A 37 8.25 -18.58 6.28
CA GLU A 37 7.26 -18.15 7.26
C GLU A 37 6.19 -17.27 6.61
N SER A 38 4.93 -17.47 7.03
CA SER A 38 3.85 -16.58 6.66
C SER A 38 4.08 -15.21 7.28
N TYR A 39 3.86 -14.18 6.48
CA TYR A 39 3.85 -12.81 6.97
C TYR A 39 2.71 -12.57 7.98
N TRP A 40 2.83 -11.57 8.86
CA TRP A 40 1.86 -11.35 9.94
C TRP A 40 0.52 -10.76 9.48
N CYS A 41 0.46 -10.19 8.27
CA CYS A 41 -0.76 -9.65 7.68
C CYS A 41 -0.94 -10.24 6.29
N GLN A 42 -1.97 -11.08 6.15
CA GLN A 42 -2.32 -11.75 4.91
C GLN A 42 -3.43 -11.01 4.16
N GLY A 43 -3.68 -11.34 2.89
CA GLY A 43 -4.73 -10.70 2.11
C GLY A 43 -6.13 -10.87 2.70
N ASN A 44 -6.40 -12.02 3.32
CA ASN A 44 -7.67 -12.31 4.02
C ASN A 44 -7.76 -11.62 5.40
N ASP A 45 -6.64 -11.16 5.96
CA ASP A 45 -6.58 -10.44 7.23
C ASP A 45 -6.89 -8.95 7.07
N ILE A 46 -6.95 -8.44 5.84
CA ILE A 46 -7.18 -7.03 5.54
C ILE A 46 -8.61 -6.63 5.92
N ASN A 47 -8.72 -5.56 6.70
CA ASN A 47 -9.98 -5.08 7.29
C ASN A 47 -10.59 -6.05 8.33
N SER A 48 -9.82 -7.05 8.78
CA SER A 48 -10.13 -7.79 10.00
C SER A 48 -9.54 -7.07 11.23
N SER A 49 -9.56 -7.70 12.40
CA SER A 49 -8.88 -7.21 13.61
C SER A 49 -7.36 -7.42 13.62
N VAL A 50 -6.77 -7.94 12.53
CA VAL A 50 -5.33 -8.18 12.41
C VAL A 50 -4.62 -6.97 11.80
N CYS A 51 -5.03 -6.54 10.60
CA CYS A 51 -4.40 -5.44 9.89
C CYS A 51 -5.35 -4.66 8.97
N SER A 52 -4.92 -3.46 8.58
CA SER A 52 -5.64 -2.61 7.65
C SER A 52 -4.72 -2.06 6.56
N LEU A 53 -5.28 -1.88 5.36
CA LEU A 53 -4.61 -1.22 4.25
C LEU A 53 -4.72 0.30 4.41
N THR A 54 -3.58 1.00 4.40
CA THR A 54 -3.53 2.46 4.65
C THR A 54 -3.02 3.26 3.47
N GLY A 55 -2.42 2.61 2.46
CA GLY A 55 -1.96 3.29 1.27
C GLY A 55 -1.49 2.33 0.18
N ILE A 56 -1.47 2.81 -1.05
CA ILE A 56 -0.89 2.14 -2.21
C ILE A 56 0.15 3.09 -2.82
N SER A 57 1.28 2.56 -3.26
CA SER A 57 2.29 3.37 -3.95
C SER A 57 1.77 3.90 -5.28
N ASP A 58 2.32 5.01 -5.74
CA ASP A 58 1.96 5.63 -7.03
C ASP A 58 2.11 4.67 -8.22
N ASP A 59 3.12 3.79 -8.18
CA ASP A 59 3.36 2.75 -9.18
C ASP A 59 2.55 1.46 -8.97
N HIS A 60 1.69 1.42 -7.95
CA HIS A 60 0.83 0.28 -7.61
C HIS A 60 1.58 -1.04 -7.36
N LYS A 61 2.88 -0.95 -7.02
CA LYS A 61 3.72 -2.12 -6.71
C LYS A 61 3.80 -2.43 -5.23
N PHE A 62 3.41 -1.49 -4.37
CA PHE A 62 3.50 -1.64 -2.93
C PHE A 62 2.20 -1.25 -2.26
N ALA A 63 1.82 -2.03 -1.26
CA ALA A 63 0.76 -1.69 -0.33
C ALA A 63 1.36 -1.38 1.04
N LEU A 64 0.86 -0.34 1.68
CA LEU A 64 1.19 0.02 3.05
C LEU A 64 0.10 -0.50 3.97
N ILE A 65 0.51 -1.22 5.00
CA ILE A 65 -0.39 -1.77 6.00
C ILE A 65 0.01 -1.28 7.38
N GLN A 66 -0.95 -1.32 8.30
CA GLN A 66 -0.72 -1.16 9.72
C GLN A 66 -1.49 -2.25 10.49
N ASP A 67 -1.00 -2.60 11.66
CA ASP A 67 -1.76 -3.42 12.60
C ASP A 67 -2.89 -2.62 13.26
N TRP A 68 -3.66 -3.27 14.13
CA TRP A 68 -4.56 -2.56 15.04
C TRP A 68 -3.85 -2.23 16.34
N PRO A 69 -4.06 -1.01 16.89
CA PRO A 69 -3.42 -0.64 18.14
C PRO A 69 -3.93 -1.53 19.26
N GLY A 70 -3.00 -2.03 20.07
CA GLY A 70 -3.33 -2.85 21.24
C GLY A 70 -3.75 -1.99 22.43
N THR A 71 -4.44 -2.58 23.41
CA THR A 71 -4.78 -1.89 24.67
C THR A 71 -3.54 -1.43 25.44
N ALA A 72 -2.39 -2.08 25.22
CA ALA A 72 -1.12 -1.75 25.88
C ALA A 72 -0.35 -0.60 25.19
N CYS A 73 -0.56 -0.38 23.89
CA CYS A 73 0.16 0.62 23.11
C CYS A 73 -0.69 1.12 21.94
N ALA A 74 -0.92 2.43 21.89
CA ALA A 74 -1.75 3.06 20.86
C ALA A 74 -1.01 3.28 19.53
N ASP A 75 0.31 3.11 19.50
CA ASP A 75 1.13 3.28 18.31
C ASP A 75 1.18 1.95 17.54
N ASN A 76 0.95 2.04 16.23
CA ASN A 76 0.90 0.89 15.34
C ASN A 76 2.27 0.42 14.87
N ASN A 77 2.36 -0.86 14.54
CA ASN A 77 3.40 -1.38 13.67
C ASN A 77 2.99 -1.17 12.21
N PHE A 78 3.99 -0.99 11.34
CA PHE A 78 3.79 -0.76 9.92
C PHE A 78 4.50 -1.83 9.10
N GLY A 79 3.86 -2.21 8.00
CA GLY A 79 4.40 -3.17 7.05
C GLY A 79 4.23 -2.68 5.62
N VAL A 80 5.07 -3.20 4.73
CA VAL A 80 4.93 -3.02 3.29
C VAL A 80 4.71 -4.38 2.66
N ILE A 81 3.74 -4.47 1.76
CA ILE A 81 3.52 -5.65 0.93
C ILE A 81 4.07 -5.30 -0.46
N ASP A 82 5.04 -6.08 -0.92
CA ASP A 82 5.51 -6.06 -2.30
C ASP A 82 4.51 -6.86 -3.14
N LEU A 83 3.69 -6.17 -3.92
CA LEU A 83 2.66 -6.76 -4.77
C LEU A 83 3.24 -7.47 -5.99
N VAL A 84 4.50 -7.21 -6.33
CA VAL A 84 5.18 -7.84 -7.47
C VAL A 84 5.77 -9.19 -7.06
N HIS A 85 6.33 -9.26 -5.85
CA HIS A 85 6.99 -10.47 -5.35
C HIS A 85 6.16 -11.25 -4.34
N GLU A 86 4.99 -10.75 -3.94
CA GLU A 86 4.08 -11.37 -2.98
C GLU A 86 4.75 -11.63 -1.61
N THR A 87 5.59 -10.68 -1.19
CA THR A 87 6.31 -10.73 0.09
C THR A 87 5.93 -9.56 0.99
N GLY A 88 5.83 -9.83 2.29
CA GLY A 88 5.71 -8.82 3.32
C GLY A 88 7.07 -8.36 3.85
N ILE A 89 7.17 -7.06 4.14
CA ILE A 89 8.38 -6.38 4.60
C ILE A 89 8.03 -5.62 5.87
N ASN A 90 8.68 -5.98 6.96
CA ASN A 90 8.52 -5.28 8.23
C ASN A 90 9.20 -3.91 8.16
N VAL A 91 8.45 -2.85 8.46
CA VAL A 91 9.05 -1.53 8.68
C VAL A 91 9.59 -1.52 10.10
N PRO A 92 10.88 -1.23 10.33
CA PRO A 92 11.49 -1.27 11.65
C PRO A 92 11.09 -0.05 12.48
N TYR A 93 9.82 -0.02 12.90
CA TYR A 93 9.23 0.95 13.78
C TYR A 93 8.50 0.18 14.88
N ASP A 94 8.99 0.32 16.11
CA ASP A 94 8.65 -0.47 17.29
C ASP A 94 7.41 0.03 18.04
N GLY A 95 6.52 0.77 17.38
CA GLY A 95 5.41 1.42 18.07
C GLY A 95 5.84 2.61 18.94
N GLY A 96 7.06 3.14 18.79
CA GLY A 96 7.47 4.41 19.40
C GLY A 96 7.20 4.53 20.91
N ASP A 97 6.54 5.63 21.32
CA ASP A 97 6.32 5.96 22.74
C ASP A 97 4.89 5.63 23.23
N CYS A 98 4.11 4.89 22.42
CA CYS A 98 2.72 4.55 22.69
C CYS A 98 1.78 5.75 22.92
N GLN A 99 2.03 6.89 22.25
CA GLN A 99 1.23 8.11 22.42
C GLN A 99 0.03 8.21 21.47
N GLY A 100 -0.05 7.33 20.47
CA GLY A 100 -1.02 7.40 19.38
C GLY A 100 -0.63 8.41 18.30
N ASP A 101 -1.57 8.61 17.37
CA ASP A 101 -1.50 9.60 16.27
C ASP A 101 -0.30 9.45 15.34
N VAL A 102 0.32 8.27 15.32
CA VAL A 102 1.38 7.93 14.37
C VAL A 102 0.76 7.56 13.04
N LYS A 103 1.29 8.13 11.95
CA LYS A 103 0.84 7.86 10.58
C LYS A 103 2.00 7.49 9.70
N ALA A 104 1.78 6.51 8.83
CA ALA A 104 2.72 6.14 7.79
C ALA A 104 2.18 6.53 6.41
N SER A 105 3.06 6.94 5.50
CA SER A 105 2.71 7.17 4.09
C SER A 105 3.89 6.89 3.17
N PHE A 106 3.59 6.58 1.92
CA PHE A 106 4.62 6.48 0.89
C PHE A 106 5.08 7.86 0.44
N VAL A 107 6.39 8.01 0.29
CA VAL A 107 7.01 9.21 -0.30
C VAL A 107 8.16 8.79 -1.21
N ARG A 108 8.33 9.47 -2.34
CA ARG A 108 9.53 9.37 -3.17
C ARG A 108 10.46 10.52 -2.88
N ARG A 109 11.76 10.24 -2.71
CA ARG A 109 12.77 11.31 -2.59
C ARG A 109 13.29 11.67 -3.97
N ALA A 110 13.35 12.96 -4.26
CA ALA A 110 13.89 13.47 -5.54
C ALA A 110 15.37 13.09 -5.78
N LYS A 111 16.16 12.89 -4.72
CA LYS A 111 17.59 12.61 -4.82
C LYS A 111 17.89 11.26 -5.46
N ASP A 112 17.15 10.21 -5.12
CA ASP A 112 17.41 8.84 -5.56
C ASP A 112 16.19 8.17 -6.22
N ASN A 113 15.08 8.90 -6.36
CA ASN A 113 13.79 8.42 -6.87
C ASN A 113 13.28 7.14 -6.18
N ALA A 114 13.83 6.81 -5.01
CA ALA A 114 13.46 5.60 -4.29
C ALA A 114 12.18 5.85 -3.50
N LEU A 115 11.41 4.77 -3.32
CA LEU A 115 10.22 4.75 -2.48
C LEU A 115 10.62 4.61 -1.01
N TYR A 116 9.99 5.41 -0.16
CA TYR A 116 10.18 5.38 1.27
C TYR A 116 8.82 5.26 1.97
N VAL A 117 8.80 4.59 3.12
CA VAL A 117 7.76 4.76 4.12
C VAL A 117 8.19 5.86 5.07
N LYS A 118 7.41 6.94 5.12
CA LYS A 118 7.58 8.03 6.06
C LYS A 118 6.61 7.83 7.22
N ILE A 119 7.15 7.71 8.42
CA ILE A 119 6.36 7.64 9.66
C ILE A 119 6.46 8.99 10.37
N VAL A 120 5.31 9.55 10.74
CA VAL A 120 5.20 10.85 11.41
C VAL A 120 4.30 10.79 12.63
N ARG A 121 4.57 11.68 13.58
CA ARG A 121 3.62 12.08 14.63
C ARG A 121 3.46 13.59 14.55
N GLY A 122 2.27 14.05 14.16
CA GLY A 122 2.05 15.45 13.79
C GLY A 122 3.01 15.88 12.66
N SER A 123 3.82 16.91 12.90
CA SER A 123 4.84 17.39 11.95
C SER A 123 6.21 16.71 12.09
N LYS A 124 6.44 15.97 13.19
CA LYS A 124 7.72 15.30 13.46
C LYS A 124 7.83 14.04 12.63
N THR A 125 8.92 13.90 11.89
CA THR A 125 9.27 12.65 11.21
C THR A 125 9.98 11.74 12.22
N LEU A 126 9.43 10.54 12.42
CA LEU A 126 9.98 9.52 13.31
C LEU A 126 10.90 8.57 12.55
N LEU A 127 10.48 8.14 11.36
CA LEU A 127 11.24 7.23 10.51
C LEU A 127 11.08 7.58 9.03
N MET A 128 12.15 7.36 8.27
CA MET A 128 12.15 7.38 6.80
C MET A 128 12.80 6.09 6.30
N TYR A 129 11.99 5.04 6.18
CA TYR A 129 12.45 3.72 5.80
C TYR A 129 12.48 3.58 4.28
N LYS A 130 13.61 3.20 3.69
CA LYS A 130 13.72 2.95 2.25
C LYS A 130 13.10 1.59 1.95
N VAL A 131 12.07 1.54 1.11
CA VAL A 131 11.49 0.28 0.66
C VAL A 131 12.53 -0.41 -0.22
N LYS A 132 12.98 -1.59 0.21
CA LYS A 132 13.92 -2.42 -0.54
C LYS A 132 13.15 -3.62 -1.07
N THR A 133 12.99 -3.66 -2.38
CA THR A 133 12.46 -4.81 -3.11
C THR A 133 13.53 -5.88 -3.28
N GLY A 134 13.12 -7.15 -3.26
CA GLY A 134 13.94 -8.25 -3.76
C GLY A 134 14.79 -8.95 -2.70
N TYR A 135 14.86 -10.27 -2.87
CA TYR A 135 15.76 -11.23 -2.22
C TYR A 135 17.24 -10.90 -2.47
#